data_AF-A0A9W7W958-F1
#
_entry.id   AF-A0A9W7W958-F1
#
_cell.length_a   1.000
_cell.length_b   1.000
_cell.length_c   1.000
_cell.angle_alpha   90.00
_cell.angle_beta   90.00
_cell.angle_gamma   90.00
#
_symmetry.space_group_name_H-M   'P 1'
#
loop_
_entity.id
_entity.type
_entity.pdbx_description
1 polymer ?
#
loop_
_entity_poly.entity_id
_entity_poly.type
_entity_poly.pdbx_seq_one_letter_code
_entity_poly.pdbx_strand_id
1 'polypeptide(L)'
;MHSSLIFCSILMAALVVLTVSRPTATLDMIRIMARTTINRIKKIKDEHFRMSPEIYFPGPDIDTPIDGLTSVIVHLRYVQIRLQVPPSQHLRQVQVDLETLLSTLEGLAISHGCPLPNHETPVHKAETAFPFTFNYLYLQELQRFLDKLCLNMEKLKRCKDTDVAETLTF
;
A
#
# COMPACT_ATOMS: atom_id res chain seq x y z
N MET A 1 -30.92 -39.86 -8.53
CA MET A 1 -30.48 -39.07 -7.35
C MET A 1 -28.96 -38.96 -7.20
N HIS A 2 -28.14 -39.99 -7.51
CA HIS A 2 -26.68 -39.92 -7.38
C HIS A 2 -25.97 -38.91 -8.31
N SER A 3 -26.45 -38.75 -9.55
CA SER A 3 -25.84 -37.84 -10.54
C SER A 3 -25.92 -36.35 -10.12
N SER A 4 -27.00 -35.96 -9.43
CA SER A 4 -27.21 -34.58 -8.95
C SER A 4 -26.29 -34.24 -7.76
N LEU A 5 -26.04 -35.22 -6.89
CA LEU A 5 -25.10 -35.09 -5.77
C LEU A 5 -23.66 -34.89 -6.26
N ILE A 6 -23.22 -35.67 -7.25
CA ILE A 6 -21.89 -35.55 -7.84
C ILE A 6 -21.69 -34.17 -8.49
N PHE A 7 -22.69 -33.67 -9.23
CA PHE A 7 -22.63 -32.33 -9.82
C PHE A 7 -22.52 -31.22 -8.75
N CYS A 8 -23.30 -31.31 -7.67
CA CYS A 8 -23.19 -30.38 -6.55
C CYS A 8 -21.81 -30.45 -5.88
N SER A 9 -21.27 -31.64 -5.65
CA SER A 9 -19.94 -31.80 -5.04
C SER A 9 -18.83 -31.18 -5.90
N ILE A 10 -18.88 -31.36 -7.23
CA ILE A 10 -17.93 -30.76 -8.17
C ILE A 10 -18.07 -29.24 -8.19
N LEU A 11 -19.30 -28.71 -8.18
CA LEU A 11 -19.54 -27.27 -8.16
C LEU A 11 -19.00 -26.62 -6.89
N MET A 12 -19.23 -27.26 -5.73
CA MET A 12 -18.72 -26.81 -4.44
C MET A 12 -17.20 -26.91 -4.37
N ALA A 13 -16.60 -27.98 -4.89
CA ALA A 13 -15.15 -28.11 -4.98
C ALA A 13 -14.53 -27.03 -5.89
N ALA A 14 -15.14 -26.74 -7.04
CA ALA A 14 -14.71 -25.67 -7.93
C ALA A 14 -14.81 -24.28 -7.27
N LEU A 15 -15.90 -24.02 -6.53
CA LEU A 15 -16.08 -22.81 -5.73
C LEU A 15 -14.99 -22.69 -4.65
N VAL A 16 -14.66 -23.77 -3.95
CA VAL A 16 -13.60 -23.80 -2.93
C VAL A 16 -12.22 -23.58 -3.55
N VAL A 17 -11.93 -24.18 -4.70
CA VAL A 17 -10.65 -23.96 -5.41
C VAL A 17 -10.53 -22.50 -5.87
N LEU A 18 -11.62 -21.90 -6.37
CA LEU A 18 -11.64 -20.49 -6.78
C LEU A 18 -11.47 -19.53 -5.60
N THR A 19 -11.99 -19.85 -4.42
CA THR A 19 -11.81 -19.02 -3.22
C THR A 19 -10.41 -19.16 -2.61
N VAL A 20 -9.78 -20.33 -2.72
CA VAL A 20 -8.42 -20.59 -2.20
C VAL A 20 -7.31 -20.06 -3.12
N SER A 21 -7.56 -19.97 -4.43
CA SER A 21 -6.56 -19.51 -5.42
C SER A 21 -6.49 -17.98 -5.57
N ARG A 22 -7.58 -17.27 -5.24
CA ARG A 22 -7.66 -15.80 -5.34
C ARG A 22 -6.66 -15.05 -4.44
N PRO A 23 -6.43 -15.42 -3.16
CA PRO A 23 -5.59 -14.66 -2.25
C PRO A 23 -4.13 -14.58 -2.71
N THR A 24 -3.57 -15.67 -3.23
CA THR A 24 -2.18 -15.73 -3.69
C THR A 24 -1.96 -14.90 -4.94
N ALA A 25 -2.88 -14.99 -5.92
CA ALA A 25 -2.84 -14.17 -7.13
C ALA A 25 -2.93 -12.67 -6.84
N THR A 26 -3.75 -12.27 -5.85
CA THR A 26 -3.86 -10.87 -5.43
C THR A 26 -2.57 -10.38 -4.76
N LEU A 27 -1.91 -11.18 -3.92
CA LEU A 27 -0.64 -10.79 -3.30
C LEU A 27 0.49 -10.65 -4.33
N ASP A 28 0.58 -11.55 -5.31
CA ASP A 28 1.57 -11.44 -6.39
C ASP A 28 1.32 -10.20 -7.25
N MET A 29 0.06 -9.86 -7.53
CA MET A 29 -0.29 -8.63 -8.22
C MET A 29 0.17 -7.39 -7.43
N ILE A 30 -0.11 -7.32 -6.12
CA ILE A 30 0.34 -6.22 -5.25
C ILE A 30 1.87 -6.11 -5.26
N ARG A 31 2.59 -7.25 -5.22
CA ARG A 31 4.06 -7.30 -5.30
C ARG A 31 4.57 -6.75 -6.63
N ILE A 32 3.95 -7.10 -7.75
CA ILE A 32 4.30 -6.60 -9.08
C ILE A 32 4.08 -5.08 -9.16
N MET A 33 2.95 -4.60 -8.65
CA MET A 33 2.63 -3.17 -8.60
C MET A 33 3.67 -2.41 -7.77
N ALA A 34 3.96 -2.86 -6.55
CA ALA A 34 4.97 -2.26 -5.68
C ALA A 34 6.34 -2.19 -6.35
N ARG A 35 6.81 -3.28 -6.97
CA ARG A 35 8.09 -3.32 -7.72
C ARG A 35 8.11 -2.35 -8.90
N THR A 36 6.99 -2.25 -9.61
CA THR A 36 6.84 -1.32 -10.74
C THR A 36 6.98 0.13 -10.26
N THR A 37 6.33 0.47 -9.15
CA THR A 37 6.42 1.78 -8.52
C THR A 37 7.84 2.07 -8.03
N ILE A 38 8.51 1.10 -7.37
CA ILE A 38 9.92 1.23 -6.93
C ILE A 38 10.82 1.57 -8.12
N ASN A 39 10.71 0.84 -9.23
CA ASN A 39 11.54 1.08 -10.41
C ASN A 39 11.28 2.46 -11.03
N ARG A 40 10.02 2.91 -11.02
CA ARG A 40 9.65 4.25 -11.48
C ARG A 40 10.22 5.34 -10.58
N ILE A 41 10.17 5.15 -9.25
CA ILE A 41 10.77 6.06 -8.28
C ILE A 41 12.28 6.18 -8.51
N LYS A 42 12.99 5.05 -8.70
CA LYS A 42 14.43 5.05 -9.01
C LYS A 42 14.72 5.91 -10.25
N LYS A 43 14.00 5.67 -11.34
CA LYS A 43 14.13 6.46 -12.58
C LYS A 43 13.87 7.95 -12.36
N ILE A 44 12.80 8.31 -11.65
CA ILE A 44 12.47 9.70 -11.35
C ILE A 44 13.57 10.36 -10.51
N LYS A 45 14.11 9.66 -9.52
CA LYS A 45 15.21 10.17 -8.69
C LYS A 45 16.44 10.46 -9.54
N ASP A 46 16.81 9.54 -10.42
CA ASP A 46 18.00 9.71 -11.27
C ASP A 46 17.82 10.84 -12.30
N GLU A 47 16.62 10.97 -12.88
CA GLU A 47 16.33 11.96 -13.93
C GLU A 47 16.05 13.36 -13.39
N HIS A 48 15.35 13.46 -12.27
CA HIS A 48 14.84 14.74 -11.74
C HIS A 48 15.53 15.19 -10.46
N PHE A 49 16.10 14.29 -9.65
CA PHE A 49 16.66 14.61 -8.34
C PHE A 49 18.16 14.34 -8.29
N ARG A 50 18.94 15.24 -8.91
CA ARG A 50 20.41 15.25 -8.83
C ARG A 50 20.87 15.88 -7.52
N MET A 51 20.61 15.22 -6.40
CA MET A 51 21.10 15.69 -5.11
C MET A 51 22.61 15.46 -4.98
N SER A 52 23.31 16.43 -4.38
CA SER A 52 24.74 16.26 -4.07
C SER A 52 24.90 15.10 -3.09
N PRO A 53 25.84 14.16 -3.34
CA PRO A 53 26.09 13.03 -2.42
C PRO A 53 26.56 13.48 -1.03
N GLU A 54 26.99 14.73 -0.89
CA GLU A 54 27.43 15.33 0.38
C GLU A 54 26.26 15.71 1.29
N ILE A 55 25.05 15.84 0.74
CA ILE A 55 23.87 16.22 1.52
C ILE A 55 23.13 14.96 1.93
N TYR A 56 23.37 14.52 3.17
CA TYR A 56 22.54 13.51 3.80
C TYR A 56 21.27 14.17 4.32
N PHE A 57 20.14 13.85 3.69
CA PHE A 57 18.85 14.14 4.29
C PHE A 57 18.50 12.97 5.20
N PRO A 58 18.47 13.15 6.54
CA PRO A 58 17.84 12.16 7.39
C PRO A 58 16.40 12.05 6.90
N GLY A 59 16.09 10.92 6.27
CA GLY A 59 14.70 10.60 5.94
C GLY A 59 13.90 10.62 7.23
N PRO A 60 12.57 10.82 7.14
CA PRO A 60 11.74 10.63 8.32
C PRO A 60 12.06 9.25 8.90
N ASP A 61 12.51 9.22 10.16
CA ASP A 61 12.94 8.02 10.89
C ASP A 61 11.71 7.22 11.35
N ILE A 62 10.82 6.97 10.40
CA ILE A 62 9.60 6.25 10.63
C ILE A 62 9.90 4.84 10.15
N ASP A 63 10.45 4.02 11.05
CA ASP A 63 10.36 2.57 10.92
C ASP A 63 8.88 2.18 11.03
N THR A 64 8.09 2.53 10.01
CA THR A 64 6.65 2.30 10.02
C THR A 64 6.47 0.80 10.08
N PRO A 65 5.85 0.28 11.15
CA PRO A 65 5.68 -1.14 11.28
C PRO A 65 4.67 -1.64 10.24
N ILE A 66 5.05 -2.70 9.53
CA ILE A 66 4.18 -3.39 8.58
C ILE A 66 3.49 -4.52 9.36
N ASP A 67 2.50 -4.14 10.18
CA ASP A 67 1.80 -5.08 11.05
C ASP A 67 0.68 -5.83 10.31
N GLY A 68 -0.12 -5.12 9.51
CA GLY A 68 -1.25 -5.71 8.77
C GLY A 68 -1.78 -4.81 7.66
N LEU A 69 -2.75 -5.30 6.87
CA LEU A 69 -3.27 -4.58 5.68
C LEU A 69 -3.70 -3.14 5.99
N THR A 70 -4.37 -2.92 7.13
CA THR A 70 -4.81 -1.57 7.55
C THR A 70 -3.64 -0.61 7.76
N SER A 71 -2.53 -1.05 8.38
CA SER A 71 -1.38 -0.16 8.59
C SER A 71 -0.68 0.21 7.29
N VAL A 72 -0.64 -0.73 6.34
CA VAL A 72 -0.13 -0.48 4.97
C VAL A 72 -0.96 0.57 4.26
N ILE A 73 -2.30 0.43 4.27
CA ILE A 73 -3.21 1.38 3.62
C ILE A 73 -3.07 2.77 4.23
N VAL A 74 -3.04 2.89 5.56
CA VAL A 74 -2.87 4.18 6.26
C VAL A 74 -1.57 4.87 5.84
N HIS A 75 -0.45 4.14 5.86
CA HIS A 75 0.84 4.72 5.53
C HIS A 75 0.94 5.13 4.04
N LEU A 76 0.45 4.29 3.12
CA LEU A 76 0.45 4.63 1.70
C LEU A 76 -0.44 5.85 1.39
N ARG A 77 -1.60 5.98 2.04
CA ARG A 77 -2.45 7.19 1.94
C ARG A 77 -1.73 8.43 2.45
N TYR A 78 -1.04 8.31 3.59
CA TYR A 78 -0.22 9.41 4.14
C TYR A 78 0.82 9.87 3.11
N VAL A 79 1.64 8.96 2.59
CA VAL A 79 2.69 9.30 1.61
C VAL A 79 2.11 9.84 0.30
N GLN A 80 0.98 9.30 -0.17
CA GLN A 80 0.29 9.77 -1.38
C GLN A 80 -0.06 11.27 -1.28
N ILE A 81 -0.63 11.70 -0.14
CA ILE A 81 -0.99 13.10 0.12
C ILE A 81 0.27 13.99 0.09
N ARG A 82 1.37 13.53 0.68
CA ARG A 82 2.63 14.31 0.78
C ARG A 82 3.32 14.46 -0.57
N LEU A 83 3.17 13.50 -1.48
CA LEU A 83 3.69 13.57 -2.84
C LEU A 83 2.85 14.45 -3.79
N GLN A 84 1.71 15.00 -3.34
CA GLN A 84 0.89 15.92 -4.14
C GLN A 84 1.33 17.39 -4.03
N VAL A 85 2.45 17.67 -3.34
CA VAL A 85 3.01 19.02 -3.20
C VAL A 85 3.68 19.46 -4.53
N PRO A 86 3.25 20.57 -5.15
CA PRO A 86 3.88 21.07 -6.38
C PRO A 86 5.34 21.53 -6.16
N PRO A 87 6.23 21.41 -7.16
CA PRO A 87 5.98 20.85 -8.50
C PRO A 87 5.97 19.31 -8.49
N SER A 88 4.87 18.71 -8.97
CA SER A 88 4.64 17.25 -8.90
C SER A 88 4.35 16.60 -10.26
N GLN A 89 4.56 17.32 -11.37
CA GLN A 89 4.26 16.80 -12.72
C GLN A 89 5.02 15.50 -13.02
N HIS A 90 6.30 15.43 -12.67
CA HIS A 90 7.14 14.23 -12.83
C HIS A 90 6.71 13.09 -11.89
N LEU A 91 5.90 13.37 -10.87
CA LEU A 91 5.36 12.39 -9.92
C LEU A 91 3.99 11.86 -10.32
N ARG A 92 3.35 12.40 -11.35
CA ARG A 92 1.98 12.04 -11.75
C ARG A 92 1.80 10.54 -11.93
N GLN A 93 2.77 9.88 -12.55
CA GLN A 93 2.71 8.46 -12.83
C GLN A 93 2.93 7.63 -11.55
N VAL A 94 3.66 8.14 -10.56
CA VAL A 94 3.76 7.51 -9.22
C VAL A 94 2.44 7.67 -8.46
N GLN A 95 1.75 8.82 -8.59
CA GLN A 95 0.43 9.03 -7.96
C GLN A 95 -0.61 8.01 -8.45
N VAL A 96 -0.65 7.76 -9.77
CA VAL A 96 -1.54 6.75 -10.38
C VAL A 96 -1.22 5.35 -9.89
N ASP A 97 0.07 5.00 -9.78
CA ASP A 97 0.48 3.70 -9.23
C ASP A 97 -0.01 3.53 -7.79
N LEU A 98 0.16 4.56 -6.97
CA LEU A 98 -0.25 4.52 -5.57
C LEU A 98 -1.76 4.39 -5.42
N GLU A 99 -2.53 5.13 -6.22
CA GLU A 99 -3.99 5.04 -6.24
C GLU A 99 -4.46 3.63 -6.60
N THR A 100 -3.83 3.03 -7.63
CA THR A 100 -4.17 1.66 -8.07
C THR A 100 -3.78 0.64 -6.98
N LEU A 101 -2.61 0.79 -6.38
CA LEU A 101 -2.11 -0.07 -5.30
C LEU A 101 -3.01 0.00 -4.07
N LEU A 102 -3.38 1.21 -3.65
CA LEU A 102 -4.31 1.46 -2.55
C LEU A 102 -5.67 0.81 -2.80
N SER A 103 -6.24 1.03 -3.99
CA SER A 103 -7.54 0.42 -4.36
C SER A 103 -7.49 -1.11 -4.29
N THR A 104 -6.37 -1.70 -4.71
CA THR A 104 -6.17 -3.16 -4.66
C THR A 104 -6.04 -3.66 -3.21
N LEU A 105 -5.28 -2.96 -2.38
CA LEU A 105 -5.11 -3.27 -0.96
C LEU A 105 -6.41 -3.11 -0.17
N GLU A 106 -7.20 -2.09 -0.48
CA GLU A 106 -8.51 -1.84 0.11
C GLU A 106 -9.50 -2.95 -0.28
N GLY A 107 -9.53 -3.35 -1.55
CA GLY A 107 -10.32 -4.50 -1.99
C GLY A 107 -9.93 -5.80 -1.27
N LEU A 108 -8.62 -6.02 -1.08
CA LEU A 108 -8.13 -7.17 -0.32
C LEU A 108 -8.55 -7.08 1.15
N ALA A 109 -8.40 -5.91 1.80
CA ALA A 109 -8.82 -5.67 3.17
C ALA A 109 -10.32 -5.91 3.37
N ILE A 110 -11.17 -5.42 2.45
CA ILE A 110 -12.62 -5.67 2.45
C ILE A 110 -12.91 -7.16 2.35
N SER A 111 -12.28 -7.88 1.41
CA SER A 111 -12.47 -9.32 1.23
C SER A 111 -12.05 -10.14 2.46
N HIS A 112 -11.15 -9.60 3.27
CA HIS A 112 -10.70 -10.17 4.52
C HIS A 112 -11.52 -9.72 5.75
N GLY A 113 -12.49 -8.82 5.58
CA GLY A 113 -13.31 -8.27 6.66
C GLY A 113 -12.57 -7.28 7.56
N CYS A 114 -11.49 -6.66 7.07
CA CYS A 114 -10.75 -5.67 7.85
C CYS A 114 -11.46 -4.32 7.89
N PRO A 115 -11.40 -3.59 9.02
CA PRO A 115 -11.86 -2.21 9.05
C PRO A 115 -10.95 -1.36 8.15
N LEU A 116 -11.57 -0.57 7.27
CA LEU A 116 -10.88 0.44 6.50
C LEU A 116 -10.70 1.71 7.35
N PRO A 117 -9.55 2.37 7.25
CA PRO A 117 -9.35 3.64 7.95
C PRO A 117 -10.30 4.70 7.36
N ASN A 118 -10.90 5.52 8.23
CA ASN A 118 -11.77 6.63 7.84
C ASN A 118 -11.06 7.51 6.79
N HIS A 119 -11.81 7.99 5.81
CA HIS A 119 -11.32 8.90 4.77
C HIS A 119 -11.02 10.32 5.30
N GLU A 120 -11.10 10.55 6.61
CA GLU A 120 -11.12 11.89 7.17
C GLU A 120 -9.75 12.56 7.20
N THR A 121 -9.70 13.55 6.30
CA THR A 121 -8.99 14.82 6.26
C THR A 121 -7.48 14.83 6.08
N PRO A 122 -7.00 15.62 5.09
CA PRO A 122 -5.59 15.80 4.87
C PRO A 122 -5.02 16.53 6.08
N VAL A 123 -4.10 15.89 6.80
CA VAL A 123 -3.11 16.60 7.61
C VAL A 123 -2.60 17.71 6.71
N HIS A 124 -2.84 18.97 7.12
CA HIS A 124 -2.60 20.18 6.33
C HIS A 124 -1.46 19.96 5.35
N LYS A 125 -1.71 20.21 4.04
CA LYS A 125 -0.64 20.33 3.05
C LYS A 125 0.34 21.34 3.63
N ALA A 126 1.38 20.85 4.30
CA ALA A 126 2.35 21.71 4.92
C ALA A 126 2.98 22.46 3.76
N GLU A 127 2.74 23.76 3.69
CA GLU A 127 3.53 24.61 2.82
C GLU A 127 4.97 24.42 3.27
N THR A 128 5.73 23.72 2.44
CA THR A 128 7.15 23.48 2.66
C THR A 128 7.89 24.53 1.89
N ALA A 129 8.80 25.24 2.57
CA ALA A 129 9.70 26.20 1.94
C ALA A 129 10.59 25.54 0.87
N PHE A 130 10.73 24.21 0.90
CA PHE A 130 11.57 23.42 0.01
C PHE A 130 10.80 22.21 -0.57
N PRO A 131 9.82 22.45 -1.47
CA PRO A 131 8.94 21.40 -1.98
C PRO A 131 9.69 20.33 -2.78
N PHE A 132 10.78 20.70 -3.44
CA PHE A 132 11.62 19.77 -4.17
C PHE A 132 12.32 18.77 -3.25
N THR A 133 13.01 19.26 -2.21
CA THR A 133 13.65 18.41 -1.19
C THR A 133 12.63 17.51 -0.50
N PHE A 134 11.46 18.06 -0.19
CA PHE A 134 10.38 17.33 0.44
C PHE A 134 9.86 16.18 -0.43
N ASN A 135 9.60 16.44 -1.72
CA ASN A 135 9.17 15.41 -2.67
C ASN A 135 10.20 14.28 -2.78
N TYR A 136 11.49 14.63 -2.80
CA TYR A 136 12.57 13.63 -2.79
C TYR A 136 12.53 12.73 -1.54
N LEU A 137 12.35 13.33 -0.36
CA LEU A 137 12.31 12.60 0.90
C LEU A 137 11.14 11.62 0.95
N TYR A 138 9.95 12.05 0.53
CA TYR A 138 8.78 11.16 0.47
C TYR A 138 8.90 10.08 -0.62
N LEU A 139 9.61 10.34 -1.72
CA LEU A 139 9.94 9.30 -2.69
C LEU A 139 10.89 8.26 -2.10
N GLN A 140 11.90 8.68 -1.33
CA GLN A 140 12.79 7.76 -0.64
C GLN A 140 12.04 6.92 0.41
N GLU A 141 11.18 7.55 1.19
CA GLU A 141 10.32 6.89 2.17
C GLU A 141 9.41 5.85 1.50
N LEU A 142 8.72 6.25 0.43
CA LEU A 142 7.87 5.35 -0.35
C LEU A 142 8.65 4.16 -0.89
N GLN A 143 9.83 4.40 -1.46
CA GLN A 143 10.67 3.35 -2.00
C GLN A 143 11.04 2.33 -0.91
N ARG A 144 11.55 2.80 0.23
CA ARG A 144 11.93 1.93 1.37
C ARG A 144 10.72 1.15 1.90
N PHE A 145 9.58 1.81 2.03
CA PHE A 145 8.36 1.19 2.52
C PHE A 145 7.88 0.08 1.57
N LEU A 146 7.85 0.33 0.27
CA LEU A 146 7.47 -0.68 -0.74
C LEU A 146 8.46 -1.84 -0.79
N ASP A 147 9.77 -1.58 -0.66
CA ASP A 147 10.78 -2.63 -0.55
C ASP A 147 10.52 -3.51 0.69
N LYS A 148 10.27 -2.90 1.85
CA LYS A 148 9.91 -3.61 3.10
C LYS A 148 8.60 -4.39 2.95
N LEU A 149 7.60 -3.82 2.27
CA LEU A 149 6.32 -4.48 2.00
C LEU A 149 6.52 -5.73 1.13
N CYS A 150 7.30 -5.64 0.04
CA CYS A 150 7.60 -6.77 -0.81
C CYS A 150 8.28 -7.92 -0.06
N LEU A 151 9.20 -7.61 0.87
CA LEU A 151 9.92 -8.60 1.68
C LEU A 151 9.04 -9.26 2.75
N ASN A 152 8.04 -8.55 3.27
CA ASN A 152 7.21 -9.02 4.39
C ASN A 152 5.78 -9.41 3.97
N MET A 153 5.47 -9.40 2.68
CA MET A 153 4.11 -9.59 2.17
C MET A 153 3.47 -10.92 2.59
N GLU A 154 4.26 -11.99 2.69
CA GLU A 154 3.78 -13.32 3.12
C GLU A 154 3.56 -13.42 4.63
N LYS A 155 4.15 -12.52 5.41
CA LYS A 155 4.06 -12.45 6.87
C LYS A 155 3.02 -11.43 7.34
N LEU A 156 2.37 -10.74 6.41
CA LEU A 156 1.45 -9.66 6.70
C LEU A 156 0.24 -10.23 7.45
N LYS A 157 -0.08 -9.69 8.63
CA LYS A 157 -1.33 -10.07 9.31
C LYS A 157 -2.51 -9.70 8.43
N ARG A 158 -3.56 -10.52 8.50
CA ARG A 158 -4.77 -10.36 7.70
C ARG A 158 -5.37 -8.96 7.88
N CYS A 159 -5.55 -8.54 9.13
CA CYS A 159 -5.90 -7.17 9.53
C CYS A 159 -4.91 -6.72 10.62
N LYS A 160 -4.87 -5.41 10.94
CA LYS A 160 -4.24 -4.98 12.20
C LYS A 160 -5.09 -5.52 13.36
N ASP A 161 -4.46 -5.98 14.44
CA ASP A 161 -5.17 -6.25 15.68
C ASP A 161 -5.78 -4.91 16.13
N THR A 162 -7.08 -4.72 15.88
CA THR A 162 -7.85 -3.80 16.69
C THR A 162 -7.90 -4.46 18.05
N ASP A 163 -7.17 -3.92 19.03
CA ASP A 163 -7.45 -4.22 20.41
C ASP A 163 -8.97 -4.15 20.58
N VAL A 164 -9.54 -5.26 21.03
CA VAL A 164 -10.94 -5.37 21.44
C VAL A 164 -11.07 -4.47 22.66
N ALA A 165 -11.28 -3.18 22.41
CA ALA A 165 -11.51 -2.17 23.42
C ALA A 165 -12.41 -1.07 22.83
N GLU A 166 -13.55 -1.48 22.29
CA GLU A 166 -14.78 -0.66 22.22
C GLU A 166 -15.96 -1.56 21.81
N THR A 167 -16.17 -2.60 22.61
CA THR A 167 -17.51 -3.12 22.84
C THR A 167 -17.74 -2.93 24.33
N LEU A 168 -18.56 -1.93 24.67
CA LEU A 168 -19.38 -1.75 25.89
C LEU A 168 -19.41 -0.28 26.33
N THR A 169 -20.65 0.19 26.57
CA THR A 169 -21.11 1.51 27.07
C THR A 169 -21.16 2.60 25.99
N PHE A 170 -22.33 3.10 25.54
CA PHE A 170 -23.62 3.35 26.20
C PHE A 170 -24.83 2.81 25.44
#